data_AF-A0A117M4K5-F1
#
_entry.id   AF-A0A117M4K5-F1
#
_cell.length_a   1.000
_cell.length_b   1.000
_cell.length_c   1.000
_cell.angle_alpha   90.00
_cell.angle_beta   90.00
_cell.angle_gamma   90.00
#
_symmetry.space_group_name_H-M   'P 1'
#
loop_
_entity.id
_entity.type
_entity.pdbx_description
1 polymer ?
#
loop_
_entity_poly.entity_id
_entity_poly.type
_entity_poly.pdbx_seq_one_letter_code
_entity_poly.pdbx_strand_id
1 'polypeptide(L)'
;MRVKSKFCCRECGHQSARWMGRCPGCGAWNSFNEETVSKPPSPGISVAGDEPPRPVTEVPVIDEERLSTRFGEVDRILGGGLVPGTLVLVGGDPGIGKSTLLLQVAHNLSLKMPVVYV
;
A
#
# COMPACT_ATOMS: atom_id res chain seq x y z
N MET A 1 -17.48 -4.28 -5.89
CA MET A 1 -16.74 -5.03 -6.93
C MET A 1 -17.74 -5.84 -7.74
N ARG A 2 -17.95 -5.56 -9.03
CA ARG A 2 -18.94 -6.30 -9.85
C ARG A 2 -18.32 -7.63 -10.29
N VAL A 3 -18.93 -8.74 -9.91
CA VAL A 3 -18.53 -10.09 -10.37
C VAL A 3 -18.85 -10.19 -11.86
N LYS A 4 -17.85 -10.50 -12.68
CA LYS A 4 -18.06 -10.78 -14.11
C LYS A 4 -18.36 -12.27 -14.25
N SER A 5 -19.59 -12.59 -14.60
CA SER A 5 -20.02 -13.95 -14.92
C SER A 5 -19.68 -14.30 -16.37
N LYS A 6 -19.27 -15.55 -16.61
CA LYS A 6 -19.05 -16.12 -17.94
C LYS A 6 -19.84 -17.40 -18.05
N PHE A 7 -20.48 -17.64 -19.20
CA PHE A 7 -21.32 -18.80 -19.43
C PHE A 7 -20.58 -19.79 -20.33
N CYS A 8 -20.33 -21.01 -19.84
CA CYS A 8 -19.58 -22.05 -20.55
C CYS A 8 -20.48 -23.23 -20.90
N CYS A 9 -20.48 -23.67 -22.16
CA CYS A 9 -21.24 -24.82 -22.62
C CYS A 9 -20.57 -26.12 -22.16
N ARG A 10 -21.30 -26.99 -21.45
CA ARG A 10 -20.80 -28.28 -20.96
C ARG A 10 -20.50 -29.30 -22.06
N GLU A 11 -21.09 -29.14 -23.24
CA GLU A 11 -20.94 -30.13 -24.32
C GLU A 11 -19.75 -29.84 -25.24
N CYS A 12 -19.46 -28.57 -25.52
CA CYS A 12 -18.39 -28.20 -26.45
C CYS A 12 -17.41 -27.14 -25.91
N GLY A 13 -17.60 -26.68 -24.68
CA GLY A 13 -16.74 -25.68 -24.05
C GLY A 13 -16.90 -24.27 -24.61
N HIS A 14 -17.91 -24.00 -25.46
CA HIS A 14 -18.14 -22.66 -26.00
C HIS A 14 -18.49 -21.66 -24.90
N GLN A 15 -17.90 -20.47 -24.95
CA GLN A 15 -18.00 -19.47 -23.90
C GLN A 15 -18.71 -18.19 -24.38
N SER A 16 -19.66 -17.70 -23.58
CA SER A 16 -20.40 -16.46 -23.84
C SER A 16 -20.43 -15.56 -22.61
N ALA A 17 -20.58 -14.24 -22.83
CA ALA A 17 -20.74 -13.25 -21.76
C ALA A 17 -22.20 -13.16 -21.24
N ARG A 18 -23.16 -13.82 -21.90
CA ARG A 18 -24.59 -13.84 -21.54
C ARG A 18 -25.18 -15.22 -21.79
N TRP A 19 -26.22 -15.59 -21.03
CA TRP A 19 -26.97 -16.82 -21.26
C TRP A 19 -27.66 -16.79 -22.62
N MET A 20 -27.47 -17.84 -23.42
CA MET A 20 -27.99 -17.88 -24.80
C MET A 20 -29.04 -18.95 -25.08
N GLY A 21 -29.43 -19.79 -24.10
CA GLY A 21 -30.43 -20.85 -24.28
C GLY A 21 -29.98 -21.99 -25.20
N ARG A 22 -29.54 -21.68 -26.42
CA ARG A 22 -28.91 -22.58 -27.40
C ARG A 22 -27.43 -22.24 -27.58
N CYS A 23 -26.57 -23.25 -27.54
CA CYS A 23 -25.14 -23.10 -27.78
C CYS A 23 -24.85 -22.84 -29.27
N PRO A 24 -24.13 -21.77 -29.65
CA PRO A 24 -23.78 -21.50 -31.04
C PRO A 24 -22.63 -22.39 -31.56
N GLY A 25 -21.90 -23.09 -30.66
CA GLY A 25 -20.83 -24.01 -31.03
C GLY A 25 -21.30 -25.41 -31.40
N CYS A 26 -22.17 -26.03 -30.59
CA CYS A 26 -22.68 -27.39 -30.83
C CYS A 26 -24.18 -27.47 -31.12
N GLY A 27 -24.92 -26.35 -31.03
CA GLY A 27 -26.36 -26.31 -31.29
C GLY A 27 -27.24 -26.84 -30.15
N ALA A 28 -26.65 -27.30 -29.05
CA ALA A 28 -27.35 -27.90 -27.93
C ALA A 28 -28.11 -26.88 -27.07
N TRP A 29 -29.18 -27.33 -26.41
CA TRP A 29 -30.08 -26.50 -25.62
C TRP A 29 -29.83 -26.69 -24.12
N ASN A 30 -29.89 -25.58 -23.37
CA ASN A 30 -29.70 -25.53 -21.92
C ASN A 30 -28.36 -26.08 -21.39
N SER A 31 -27.36 -26.24 -22.26
CA SER A 31 -26.05 -26.80 -21.89
C SER A 31 -25.08 -25.76 -21.31
N PHE A 32 -25.47 -24.49 -21.14
CA PHE A 32 -24.62 -23.45 -20.54
C PHE A 32 -24.60 -23.56 -19.00
N ASN A 33 -23.44 -23.35 -18.40
CA ASN A 33 -23.27 -23.15 -16.96
C ASN A 33 -22.65 -21.79 -16.70
N GLU A 34 -23.10 -21.13 -15.63
CA GLU A 34 -22.49 -19.90 -15.15
C GLU A 34 -21.24 -20.22 -14.33
N GLU A 35 -20.10 -19.69 -14.77
CA GLU A 35 -18.85 -19.70 -14.02
C GLU A 35 -18.52 -18.27 -13.62
N THR A 36 -18.34 -18.06 -12.32
CA THR A 36 -17.85 -16.79 -11.79
C THR A 36 -16.36 -16.67 -12.07
N VAL A 37 -15.96 -15.71 -12.91
CA VAL A 37 -14.55 -15.45 -13.14
C VAL A 37 -14.02 -14.64 -11.96
N SER A 38 -13.49 -15.32 -10.94
CA SER A 38 -12.61 -14.68 -9.97
C SER A 38 -11.32 -14.32 -10.68
N LYS A 39 -11.06 -13.02 -10.87
CA LYS A 39 -9.74 -12.57 -11.33
C LYS A 39 -8.72 -13.08 -10.31
N PRO A 40 -7.68 -13.84 -10.70
CA PRO A 40 -6.59 -14.13 -9.77
C PRO A 40 -6.05 -12.79 -9.27
N PRO A 41 -5.71 -12.67 -7.98
CA PRO A 41 -5.16 -11.42 -7.47
C PRO A 41 -3.97 -11.07 -8.36
N SER A 42 -4.03 -9.89 -9.00
CA SER A 42 -2.83 -9.30 -9.58
C SER A 42 -1.78 -9.22 -8.49
N PRO A 43 -0.47 -9.35 -8.79
CA PRO A 43 0.58 -9.08 -7.83
C PRO A 43 0.55 -7.58 -7.50
N GLY A 44 -0.41 -7.20 -6.67
CA GLY A 44 -0.47 -5.91 -6.02
C GLY A 44 0.48 -5.99 -4.84
N ILE A 45 1.13 -4.87 -4.57
CA ILE A 45 1.93 -4.65 -3.37
C ILE A 45 1.09 -5.11 -2.18
N SER A 46 1.50 -6.21 -1.55
CA SER A 46 0.92 -6.65 -0.29
C SER A 46 1.29 -5.59 0.74
N VAL A 47 0.33 -4.74 1.10
CA VAL A 47 0.46 -3.91 2.30
C VAL A 47 0.51 -4.90 3.46
N ALA A 48 1.68 -5.06 4.06
CA ALA A 48 1.84 -5.88 5.25
C ALA A 48 0.95 -5.29 6.36
N GLY A 49 0.02 -6.10 6.86
CA GLY A 49 -0.93 -5.69 7.88
C GLY A 49 -2.08 -6.69 7.99
N ASP A 50 -1.77 -7.92 8.37
CA ASP A 50 -2.75 -8.98 8.63
C ASP A 50 -3.33 -8.86 10.06
N GLU A 51 -3.46 -7.63 10.56
CA GLU A 51 -4.00 -7.37 11.90
C GLU A 51 -5.53 -7.19 11.80
N PRO A 52 -6.34 -7.96 12.56
CA PRO A 52 -7.79 -7.82 12.54
C PRO A 52 -8.21 -6.43 13.02
N PRO A 53 -9.35 -5.91 12.54
CA PRO A 53 -9.86 -4.62 13.00
C PRO A 53 -10.13 -4.65 14.50
N ARG A 54 -9.61 -3.66 15.24
CA ARG A 54 -9.84 -3.48 16.68
C ARG A 54 -10.50 -2.12 16.98
N PRO A 55 -11.30 -2.00 18.05
CA PRO A 55 -11.81 -0.72 18.52
C PRO A 55 -10.69 0.27 18.84
N VAL A 56 -10.92 1.56 18.59
CA VAL A 56 -9.96 2.63 18.92
C VAL A 56 -9.59 2.66 20.41
N THR A 57 -10.49 2.23 21.29
CA THR A 57 -10.30 2.13 22.74
C THR A 57 -9.32 1.03 23.15
N GLU A 58 -9.00 0.11 22.25
CA GLU A 58 -8.11 -1.03 22.49
C GLU A 58 -6.78 -0.90 21.72
N VAL A 59 -6.54 0.24 21.06
CA VAL A 59 -5.26 0.52 20.40
C VAL A 59 -4.24 0.89 21.48
N PRO A 60 -3.15 0.11 21.66
CA PRO A 60 -2.12 0.45 22.62
C PRO A 60 -1.40 1.74 22.21
N VAL A 61 -1.10 2.58 23.19
CA VAL A 61 -0.19 3.71 22.98
C VAL A 61 1.23 3.16 22.99
N ILE A 62 1.87 3.14 21.83
CA ILE A 62 3.26 2.73 21.69
C ILE A 62 4.10 4.00 21.84
N ASP A 63 4.96 4.02 22.85
CA ASP A 63 5.97 5.07 23.00
C ASP A 63 7.19 4.64 22.19
N GLU A 64 7.44 5.31 21.07
CA GLU A 64 8.55 4.99 20.19
C GLU A 64 9.81 5.76 20.63
N GLU A 65 10.97 5.08 20.60
CA GLU A 65 12.23 5.72 20.93
C GLU A 65 12.57 6.80 19.89
N ARG A 66 12.64 8.06 20.33
CA ARG A 66 12.93 9.22 19.48
C ARG A 66 14.40 9.61 19.55
N LEU A 67 15.00 9.78 18.39
CA LEU A 67 16.37 10.27 18.20
C LEU A 67 16.35 11.80 18.06
N SER A 68 16.86 12.50 19.07
CA SER A 68 17.04 13.96 18.97
C SER A 68 18.05 14.31 17.87
N THR A 69 17.66 15.24 16.99
CA THR A 69 18.50 15.84 15.96
C THR A 69 19.50 16.86 16.52
N ARG A 70 19.40 17.18 17.83
CA ARG A 70 20.11 18.27 18.52
C ARG A 70 19.87 19.65 17.90
N PHE A 71 18.81 19.78 17.12
CA PHE A 71 18.33 21.03 16.58
C PHE A 71 16.92 21.25 17.14
N GLY A 72 16.82 22.09 18.18
CA GLY A 72 15.61 22.18 19.01
C GLY A 72 14.31 22.42 18.23
N GLU A 73 14.32 23.33 17.25
CA GLU A 73 13.14 23.59 16.41
C GLU A 73 12.80 22.42 15.48
N VAL A 74 13.79 21.67 14.98
CA VAL A 74 13.52 20.47 14.18
C VAL A 74 12.91 19.37 15.05
N ASP A 75 13.48 19.13 16.24
CA ASP A 75 12.92 18.16 17.19
C ASP A 75 11.50 18.52 17.59
N ARG A 76 11.22 19.80 17.84
CA ARG A 76 9.87 20.30 18.14
C ARG A 76 8.88 19.99 17.02
N ILE A 77 9.24 20.25 15.76
CA ILE A 77 8.38 19.98 14.60
C ILE A 77 8.15 18.47 14.42
N LEU A 78 9.15 17.64 14.72
CA LEU A 78 9.06 16.18 14.64
C LEU A 78 8.35 15.53 15.85
N GLY A 79 7.96 16.31 16.85
CA GLY A 79 7.31 15.79 18.07
C GLY A 79 8.29 15.19 19.09
N GLY A 80 9.50 15.74 19.17
CA GLY A 80 10.56 15.37 20.12
C GLY A 80 11.80 14.74 19.48
N GLY A 81 11.80 14.50 18.17
CA GLY A 81 12.92 13.90 17.43
C GLY A 81 12.48 12.92 16.35
N LEU A 82 13.45 12.34 15.66
CA LEU A 82 13.25 11.35 14.59
C LEU A 82 12.85 9.99 15.16
N VAL A 83 11.87 9.34 14.54
CA VAL A 83 11.48 7.97 14.85
C VAL A 83 12.15 7.01 13.85
N PRO A 84 12.83 5.93 14.30
CA PRO A 84 13.40 4.93 13.41
C PRO A 84 12.37 4.31 12.45
N GLY A 85 12.77 4.05 11.21
CA GLY A 85 11.87 3.43 10.20
C GLY A 85 10.83 4.38 9.60
N THR A 86 10.92 5.68 9.88
CA THR A 86 10.03 6.69 9.28
C THR A 86 10.63 7.35 8.04
N LEU A 87 9.75 7.93 7.23
CA LEU A 87 10.11 8.78 6.08
C LEU A 87 9.63 10.20 6.35
N VAL A 88 10.55 11.16 6.29
CA VAL A 88 10.28 12.59 6.48
C VAL A 88 10.51 13.34 5.18
N LEU A 89 9.50 14.07 4.71
CA LEU A 89 9.58 14.93 3.53
C LEU A 89 9.82 16.39 3.93
N VAL A 90 10.92 16.98 3.46
CA VAL A 90 11.23 18.40 3.68
C VAL A 90 10.93 19.20 2.41
N GLY A 91 9.82 19.93 2.42
CA GLY A 91 9.38 20.79 1.32
C GLY A 91 9.77 22.27 1.51
N GLY A 92 9.75 23.05 0.43
CA GLY A 92 10.00 24.49 0.45
C GLY A 92 10.58 25.02 -0.87
N ASP A 93 10.59 26.34 -1.03
CA ASP A 93 11.03 26.99 -2.26
C ASP A 93 12.52 26.73 -2.60
N PRO A 94 12.91 26.78 -3.88
CA PRO A 94 14.32 26.76 -4.26
C PRO A 94 15.10 27.87 -3.53
N GLY A 95 16.26 27.55 -2.96
CA GLY A 95 17.10 28.52 -2.25
C GLY A 95 16.72 28.81 -0.79
N ILE A 96 15.62 28.26 -0.25
CA ILE A 96 15.21 28.50 1.15
C ILE A 96 16.14 27.84 2.20
N GLY A 97 17.13 27.06 1.77
CA GLY A 97 18.12 26.43 2.67
C GLY A 97 17.80 25.01 3.12
N LYS A 98 16.93 24.26 2.42
CA LYS A 98 16.60 22.85 2.75
C LYS A 98 17.85 21.96 2.88
N SER A 99 18.73 21.98 1.87
CA SER A 99 19.96 21.19 1.88
C SER A 99 20.90 21.62 3.00
N THR A 100 20.97 22.93 3.29
CA THR A 100 21.77 23.47 4.41
C THR A 100 21.26 22.95 5.75
N LEU A 101 19.95 23.01 5.99
CA LEU A 101 19.33 22.48 7.20
C LEU A 101 19.58 20.98 7.34
N LEU A 102 19.37 20.21 6.26
CA LEU A 102 19.57 18.76 6.27
C LEU A 102 21.03 18.38 6.51
N LEU A 103 21.99 19.11 5.96
CA LEU A 103 23.41 18.90 6.23
C LEU A 103 23.77 19.18 7.70
N GLN A 104 23.19 20.22 8.31
CA GLN A 104 23.39 20.52 9.73
C GLN A 104 22.81 19.43 10.64
N VAL A 105 21.61 18.96 10.32
CA VAL A 105 20.99 17.82 11.03
C VAL A 105 21.82 16.55 10.85
N ALA A 106 22.27 16.25 9.62
CA ALA A 106 23.11 15.10 9.32
C ALA A 106 24.44 15.15 10.09
N HIS A 107 25.08 16.30 10.16
CA HIS A 107 26.28 16.51 10.98
C HIS A 107 26.00 16.24 12.46
N ASN A 108 24.90 16.74 13.02
CA ASN A 108 24.59 16.51 14.43
C ASN A 108 24.31 15.04 14.75
N LEU A 109 23.64 14.33 13.84
CA LEU A 109 23.37 12.90 13.97
C LEU A 109 24.64 12.07 13.81
N SER A 110 25.55 12.47 12.91
CA SER A 110 26.80 11.74 12.63
C SER A 110 27.73 11.65 13.85
N LEU A 111 27.57 12.54 14.83
CA LEU A 111 28.29 12.49 16.11
C LEU A 111 27.90 11.29 16.98
N LYS A 112 26.78 10.62 16.71
CA LYS A 112 26.27 9.49 17.51
C LYS A 112 26.00 8.23 16.71
N MET A 113 25.73 8.36 15.41
CA MET A 113 25.36 7.23 14.56
C MET A 113 25.82 7.43 13.11
N PRO A 114 25.98 6.35 12.34
CA PRO A 114 26.30 6.46 10.92
C PRO A 114 25.20 7.22 10.17
N VAL A 115 25.59 8.17 9.33
CA VAL A 115 24.69 8.95 8.46
C VAL A 115 25.22 8.90 7.04
N VAL A 116 24.31 8.70 6.09
CA VAL A 116 24.62 8.77 4.66
C VAL A 116 23.82 9.95 4.08
N TYR A 117 24.53 10.90 3.48
CA TYR A 117 23.93 11.98 2.70
C TYR A 117 24.16 11.66 1.22
N VAL A 118 23.07 11.58 0.44
CA VAL A 118 23.09 11.25 -0.99
C VAL A 118 22.85 12.52 -1.80
#